data_AF-C1D6M6-F1
#
_entry.id   AF-C1D6M6-F1
#
_cell.length_a   1.000
_cell.length_b   1.000
_cell.length_c   1.000
_cell.angle_alpha   90.00
_cell.angle_beta   90.00
_cell.angle_gamma   90.00
#
_symmetry.space_group_name_H-M   'P 1'
#
loop_
_entity.id
_entity.type
_entity.pdbx_description
1 polymer ?
#
loop_
_entity_poly.entity_id
_entity_poly.type
_entity_poly.pdbx_seq_one_letter_code
_entity_poly.pdbx_strand_id
1 'polypeptide(L)'
;MNTTTSPAPFRLVCKIDADGLYAGPVPAYLSPLDQTWPLPANSIAIDPPAGELPAHHAWQLNARGDGWTVIPDCRSITAYDTATGQPLPAPGLGECLPANATLHVPPVAGAGQVRHWNAGLEQWQLLPDHRGESYWLADGSHHVINEAGDMPPEGSFTEPPPPTIDQLRLSARDSINIWRDEQERCRLEHAGQVWDTDEAAMTRLDTVLLSGRNPLEIWTSADNTDVPMSFGDMQDLFAAIVERNSGIHARQREMKRQVERMDRAQLEAFRPDWPAPARA
;
A
#
# COMPACT_ATOMS: atom_id res chain seq x y z
N MET A 1 -25.82 82.28 35.90
CA MET A 1 -24.44 82.00 36.30
C MET A 1 -24.10 80.63 35.74
N ASN A 2 -23.36 80.57 34.63
CA ASN A 2 -22.95 79.31 34.03
C ASN A 2 -21.77 78.78 34.83
N THR A 3 -22.00 77.78 35.68
CA THR A 3 -20.93 77.02 36.32
C THR A 3 -20.27 76.14 35.27
N THR A 4 -19.23 76.67 34.61
CA THR A 4 -18.30 75.85 33.85
C THR A 4 -17.50 75.02 34.86
N THR A 5 -18.02 73.85 35.22
CA THR A 5 -17.27 72.85 35.97
C THR A 5 -16.12 72.40 35.09
N SER A 6 -14.90 72.87 35.37
CA SER A 6 -13.70 72.34 34.74
C SER A 6 -13.63 70.84 35.09
N PRO A 7 -13.43 69.93 34.11
CA PRO A 7 -13.34 68.51 34.41
C PRO A 7 -12.20 68.27 35.41
N ALA A 8 -12.44 67.40 36.39
CA ALA A 8 -11.42 67.06 37.37
C ALA A 8 -10.13 66.61 36.66
N PRO A 9 -8.95 67.10 37.06
CA PRO A 9 -7.71 66.72 36.41
C PRO A 9 -7.53 65.20 36.52
N PHE A 10 -7.16 64.56 35.41
CA PHE A 10 -6.94 63.11 35.30
C PHE A 10 -5.60 62.81 34.64
N ARG A 11 -5.01 61.66 34.99
CA ARG A 11 -3.93 61.04 34.22
C ARG A 11 -4.40 59.69 33.70
N LEU A 12 -3.92 59.28 32.53
CA LEU A 12 -4.18 57.93 32.05
C LEU A 12 -3.25 56.96 32.76
N VAL A 13 -3.80 55.83 33.18
CA VAL A 13 -3.07 54.69 33.71
C VAL A 13 -3.49 53.45 32.94
N CYS A 14 -2.70 52.39 33.00
CA CYS A 14 -2.94 51.19 32.24
C CYS A 14 -3.89 50.26 32.99
N LYS A 15 -5.00 49.88 32.38
CA LYS A 15 -5.90 48.86 32.92
C LYS A 15 -5.33 47.48 32.60
N ILE A 16 -5.42 46.56 33.58
CA ILE A 16 -5.10 45.15 33.39
C ILE A 16 -6.35 44.28 33.59
N ASP A 17 -6.41 43.16 32.88
CA ASP A 17 -7.43 42.14 33.11
C ASP A 17 -7.04 41.17 34.24
N ALA A 18 -7.82 40.10 34.42
CA ALA A 18 -7.56 39.09 35.45
C ALA A 18 -6.26 38.30 35.23
N ASP A 19 -5.77 38.23 33.99
CA ASP A 19 -4.53 37.53 33.60
C ASP A 19 -3.31 38.49 33.57
N GLY A 20 -3.52 39.76 33.94
CA GLY A 20 -2.48 40.79 33.95
C GLY A 20 -2.18 41.38 32.57
N LEU A 21 -3.05 41.19 31.58
CA LEU A 21 -2.88 41.71 30.22
C LEU A 21 -3.32 43.16 30.13
N TYR A 22 -2.63 43.94 29.31
CA TYR A 22 -2.99 45.32 29.01
C TYR A 22 -4.36 45.39 28.31
N ALA A 23 -5.34 45.98 29.00
CA ALA A 23 -6.72 46.12 28.55
C ALA A 23 -7.08 47.54 28.09
N GLY A 24 -6.06 48.39 27.86
CA GLY A 24 -6.22 49.78 27.42
C GLY A 24 -6.07 50.82 28.53
N PRO A 25 -6.10 52.12 28.18
CA PRO A 25 -5.94 53.21 29.15
C PRO A 25 -7.23 53.51 29.92
N VAL A 26 -7.11 53.89 31.19
CA VAL A 26 -8.21 54.31 32.07
C VAL A 26 -7.83 55.59 32.83
N PRO A 27 -8.73 56.56 33.03
CA PRO A 27 -8.41 57.76 33.80
C PRO A 27 -8.31 57.47 35.31
N ALA A 28 -7.21 57.89 35.92
CA ALA A 28 -7.06 58.08 37.35
C ALA A 28 -7.26 59.55 37.68
N TYR A 29 -8.26 59.87 38.49
CA TYR A 29 -8.61 61.25 38.87
C TYR A 29 -7.83 61.69 40.11
N LEU A 30 -7.47 62.97 40.17
CA LEU A 30 -6.76 63.54 41.32
C LEU A 30 -7.69 63.55 42.54
N SER A 31 -7.24 62.97 43.67
CA SER A 31 -7.97 63.04 44.93
C SER A 31 -7.97 64.48 45.45
N PRO A 32 -9.15 65.12 45.62
CA PRO A 32 -9.22 66.48 46.15
C PRO A 32 -8.75 66.59 47.61
N LEU A 33 -8.78 65.47 48.35
CA LEU A 33 -8.44 65.41 49.77
C LEU A 33 -6.93 65.37 50.00
N ASP A 34 -6.25 64.48 49.27
CA ASP A 34 -4.84 64.14 49.55
C ASP A 34 -3.88 64.59 48.44
N GLN A 35 -4.40 65.16 47.35
CA GLN A 35 -3.63 65.57 46.16
C GLN A 35 -2.80 64.43 45.54
N THR A 36 -3.25 63.18 45.74
CA THR A 36 -2.65 61.97 45.16
C THR A 36 -3.51 61.42 44.02
N TRP A 37 -2.91 60.55 43.20
CA TRP A 37 -3.56 59.89 42.07
C TRP A 37 -3.89 58.44 42.45
N PRO A 38 -5.00 58.18 43.16
CA PRO A 38 -5.40 56.82 43.49
C PRO A 38 -5.58 56.01 42.21
N LEU A 39 -5.00 54.81 42.19
CA LEU A 39 -5.16 53.90 41.06
C LEU A 39 -6.55 53.26 41.12
N PRO A 40 -7.34 53.32 40.03
CA PRO A 40 -8.52 52.50 39.88
C PRO A 40 -8.21 51.01 40.10
N ALA A 41 -9.22 50.23 40.47
CA ALA A 41 -9.06 48.79 40.59
C ALA A 41 -8.51 48.17 39.29
N ASN A 42 -7.62 47.19 39.41
CA ASN A 42 -6.96 46.51 38.30
C ASN A 42 -6.27 47.47 37.31
N SER A 43 -5.50 48.43 37.84
CA SER A 43 -4.71 49.35 37.03
C SER A 43 -3.30 49.56 37.58
N ILE A 44 -2.36 49.91 36.69
CA ILE A 44 -0.97 50.19 37.00
C ILE A 44 -0.53 51.51 36.35
N ALA A 45 0.32 52.27 37.05
CA ALA A 45 0.86 53.55 36.57
C ALA A 45 2.02 53.42 35.56
N ILE A 46 2.44 52.20 35.25
CA ILE A 46 3.56 51.92 34.35
C ILE A 46 3.00 51.70 32.97
N ASP A 47 3.39 52.54 32.02
CA ASP A 47 2.97 52.41 30.63
C ASP A 47 3.71 51.24 29.94
N PRO A 48 3.05 50.51 29.02
CA PRO A 48 3.75 49.52 28.19
C PRO A 48 4.84 50.21 27.36
N PRO A 49 5.93 49.50 27.03
CA PRO A 49 6.98 50.03 26.18
C PRO A 49 6.43 50.60 24.87
N ALA A 50 6.99 51.72 24.42
CA ALA A 50 6.64 52.31 23.14
C ALA A 50 7.10 51.39 22.00
N GLY A 51 6.16 50.89 21.21
CA GLY A 51 6.42 50.02 20.07
C GLY A 51 5.14 49.33 19.59
N GLU A 52 5.11 48.97 18.32
CA GLU A 52 4.06 48.08 17.80
C GLU A 52 4.35 46.66 18.28
N LEU A 53 3.32 46.02 18.86
CA LEU A 53 3.40 44.61 19.17
C LEU A 53 3.45 43.81 17.86
N PRO A 54 4.22 42.72 17.81
CA PRO A 54 4.09 41.76 16.72
C PRO A 54 2.64 41.27 16.62
N ALA A 55 2.20 40.89 15.43
CA ALA A 55 0.86 40.32 15.25
C ALA A 55 0.63 39.20 16.26
N HIS A 56 -0.57 39.16 16.86
CA HIS A 56 -0.98 38.12 17.81
C HIS A 56 -0.15 38.06 19.11
N HIS A 57 0.33 39.21 19.59
CA HIS A 57 1.00 39.33 20.88
C HIS A 57 0.29 40.36 21.77
N ALA A 58 0.45 40.21 23.08
CA ALA A 58 -0.09 41.11 24.08
C ALA A 58 0.98 41.48 25.11
N TRP A 59 0.83 42.66 25.71
CA TRP A 59 1.62 43.06 26.87
C TRP A 59 1.03 42.41 28.13
N GLN A 60 1.83 41.62 28.84
CA GLN A 60 1.50 41.07 30.15
C GLN A 60 2.39 41.71 31.21
N LEU A 61 1.82 42.05 32.36
CA LEU A 61 2.60 42.51 33.50
C LEU A 61 3.55 41.42 33.99
N ASN A 62 4.82 41.78 34.22
CA ASN A 62 5.81 40.83 34.72
C ASN A 62 5.49 40.38 36.16
N ALA A 63 6.06 39.25 36.58
CA ALA A 63 5.81 38.70 37.92
C ALA A 63 6.24 39.62 39.09
N ARG A 64 7.09 40.63 38.82
CA ARG A 64 7.55 41.62 39.79
C ARG A 64 6.60 42.82 39.92
N GLY A 65 5.66 42.98 38.98
CA GLY A 65 4.73 44.11 38.91
C GLY A 65 5.39 45.44 38.56
N ASP A 66 6.62 45.43 38.06
CA ASP A 66 7.43 46.63 37.80
C ASP A 66 7.72 46.87 36.31
N GLY A 67 7.13 46.07 35.42
CA GLY A 67 7.29 46.23 33.97
C GLY A 67 6.44 45.26 33.14
N TRP A 68 6.51 45.40 31.83
CA TRP A 68 5.73 44.62 30.87
C TRP A 68 6.60 43.64 30.08
N THR A 69 6.05 42.47 29.80
CA THR A 69 6.64 41.44 28.94
C THR A 69 5.71 41.23 27.74
N VAL A 70 6.28 41.07 26.54
CA VAL A 70 5.52 40.66 25.36
C VAL A 70 5.32 39.16 25.43
N ILE A 71 4.07 38.71 25.35
CA ILE A 71 3.74 37.29 25.24
C ILE A 71 2.85 37.02 24.02
N PRO A 72 2.92 35.82 23.41
CA PRO A 72 1.97 35.40 22.39
C PRO A 72 0.54 35.36 22.93
N ASP A 73 -0.42 35.91 22.18
CA ASP A 73 -1.85 35.77 22.43
C ASP A 73 -2.57 35.36 21.13
N CYS A 74 -2.51 34.07 20.85
CA CYS A 74 -3.14 33.44 19.69
C CYS A 74 -4.53 32.87 20.00
N ARG A 75 -5.10 33.14 21.19
CA ARG A 75 -6.36 32.54 21.66
C ARG A 75 -7.57 32.86 20.78
N SER A 76 -7.53 34.00 20.09
CA SER A 76 -8.60 34.47 19.19
C SER A 76 -8.45 33.97 17.74
N ILE A 77 -7.39 33.22 17.44
CA ILE A 77 -7.08 32.76 16.09
C ILE A 77 -7.45 31.30 15.95
N THR A 78 -8.16 30.97 14.87
CA THR A 78 -8.36 29.58 14.47
C THR A 78 -7.21 29.15 13.58
N ALA A 79 -6.32 28.33 14.13
CA ALA A 79 -5.31 27.63 13.36
C ALA A 79 -5.79 26.23 12.96
N TYR A 80 -5.26 25.71 11.87
CA TYR A 80 -5.59 24.40 11.32
C TYR A 80 -4.36 23.51 11.31
N ASP A 81 -4.55 22.24 11.63
CA ASP A 81 -3.52 21.22 11.53
C ASP A 81 -3.19 20.95 10.05
N THR A 82 -1.92 21.03 9.66
CA THR A 82 -1.49 20.88 8.27
C THR A 82 -1.59 19.44 7.75
N ALA A 83 -1.69 18.44 8.62
CA ALA A 83 -1.85 17.04 8.22
C ALA A 83 -3.32 16.68 7.91
N THR A 84 -4.26 17.25 8.66
CA THR A 84 -5.68 16.86 8.64
C THR A 84 -6.62 17.96 8.14
N GLY A 85 -6.17 19.21 8.18
CA GLY A 85 -7.00 20.39 7.95
C GLY A 85 -8.11 20.57 8.99
N GLN A 86 -7.97 19.97 10.18
CA GLN A 86 -8.89 20.16 11.29
C GLN A 86 -8.50 21.39 12.11
N PRO A 87 -9.47 22.13 12.68
CA PRO A 87 -9.15 23.22 13.59
C PRO A 87 -8.42 22.67 14.81
N LEU A 88 -7.29 23.28 15.14
CA LEU A 88 -6.55 22.99 16.36
C LEU A 88 -7.24 23.66 17.56
N PRO A 89 -7.09 23.09 18.78
CA PRO A 89 -7.50 23.77 20.00
C PRO A 89 -6.82 25.15 20.09
N ALA A 90 -7.55 26.14 20.57
CA ALA A 90 -6.97 27.46 20.82
C ALA A 90 -5.83 27.32 21.85
N PRO A 91 -4.64 27.85 21.57
CA PRO A 91 -3.50 27.77 22.49
C PRO A 91 -3.78 28.53 23.78
N GLY A 92 -3.10 28.18 24.87
CA GLY A 92 -3.13 28.93 26.11
C GLY A 92 -2.53 30.33 25.97
N LEU A 93 -2.77 31.18 26.97
CA LEU A 93 -2.11 32.50 27.03
C LEU A 93 -0.59 32.32 27.13
N GLY A 94 0.17 32.98 26.25
CA GLY A 94 1.62 32.86 26.19
C GLY A 94 2.14 31.64 25.40
N GLU A 95 1.25 30.79 24.87
CA GLU A 95 1.63 29.65 24.04
C GLU A 95 1.69 30.03 22.55
N CYS A 96 2.76 29.59 21.87
CA CYS A 96 2.89 29.73 20.42
C CYS A 96 2.03 28.68 19.69
N LEU A 97 1.68 28.97 18.43
CA LEU A 97 1.09 27.96 17.55
C LEU A 97 2.09 26.81 17.30
N PRO A 98 1.62 25.55 17.23
CA PRO A 98 2.51 24.43 16.99
C PRO A 98 3.04 24.44 15.56
N ALA A 99 4.17 23.78 15.31
CA ALA A 99 4.87 23.83 14.02
C ALA A 99 4.07 23.22 12.85
N ASN A 100 3.12 22.34 13.13
CA ASN A 100 2.18 21.77 12.18
C ASN A 100 0.88 22.60 12.05
N ALA A 101 0.85 23.84 12.51
CA ALA A 101 -0.30 24.72 12.36
C ALA A 101 -0.17 25.67 11.17
N THR A 102 -1.29 25.95 10.53
CA THR A 102 -1.42 27.00 9.52
C THR A 102 -2.63 27.89 9.81
N LEU A 103 -2.53 29.17 9.46
CA LEU A 103 -3.67 30.10 9.51
C LEU A 103 -4.47 30.11 8.20
N HIS A 104 -3.98 29.41 7.18
CA HIS A 104 -4.68 29.27 5.92
C HIS A 104 -5.88 28.35 6.09
N VAL A 105 -7.07 28.87 5.80
CA VAL A 105 -8.32 28.11 5.90
C VAL A 105 -8.29 26.96 4.89
N PRO A 106 -8.48 25.70 5.32
CA PRO A 106 -8.49 24.56 4.43
C PRO A 106 -9.72 24.62 3.50
N PRO A 107 -9.56 24.33 2.20
CA PRO A 107 -10.68 24.27 1.26
C PRO A 107 -11.61 23.11 1.61
N VAL A 108 -12.88 23.23 1.23
CA VAL A 108 -13.83 22.12 1.36
C VAL A 108 -13.47 21.04 0.33
N ALA A 109 -13.16 19.82 0.81
CA ALA A 109 -12.92 18.68 -0.07
C ALA A 109 -14.25 18.13 -0.60
N GLY A 110 -14.34 17.92 -1.93
CA GLY A 110 -15.44 17.20 -2.55
C GLY A 110 -15.34 15.69 -2.37
N ALA A 111 -16.33 14.95 -2.90
CA ALA A 111 -16.26 13.49 -2.94
C ALA A 111 -15.06 13.03 -3.79
N GLY A 112 -14.29 12.06 -3.28
CA GLY A 112 -13.09 11.55 -3.95
C GLY A 112 -11.92 12.54 -3.99
N GLN A 113 -11.90 13.52 -3.08
CA GLN A 113 -10.78 14.46 -2.94
C GLN A 113 -10.29 14.50 -1.50
N VAL A 114 -9.00 14.79 -1.33
CA VAL A 114 -8.38 14.99 -0.03
C VAL A 114 -7.59 16.29 -0.01
N ARG A 115 -7.58 16.93 1.16
CA ARG A 115 -6.79 18.13 1.42
C ARG A 115 -5.34 17.72 1.66
N HIS A 116 -4.43 18.42 1.00
CA HIS A 116 -3.00 18.25 1.17
C HIS A 116 -2.35 19.62 1.39
N TRP A 117 -1.54 19.75 2.44
CA TRP A 117 -0.78 20.97 2.72
C TRP A 117 0.54 20.97 1.94
N ASN A 118 0.69 21.91 1.01
CA ASN A 118 1.95 22.10 0.30
C ASN A 118 2.84 23.09 1.07
N ALA A 119 3.78 22.56 1.86
CA ALA A 119 4.67 23.37 2.68
C ALA A 119 5.60 24.31 1.87
N GLY A 120 5.97 23.94 0.63
CA GLY A 120 6.82 24.78 -0.22
C GLY A 120 6.11 26.00 -0.81
N LEU A 121 4.79 25.93 -0.96
CA LEU A 121 3.94 27.00 -1.47
C LEU A 121 3.07 27.65 -0.38
N GLU A 122 3.19 27.17 0.86
CA GLU A 122 2.36 27.57 2.02
C GLU A 122 0.86 27.63 1.69
N GLN A 123 0.37 26.63 0.95
CA GLN A 123 -1.02 26.61 0.49
C GLN A 123 -1.64 25.21 0.54
N TRP A 124 -2.96 25.18 0.73
CA TRP A 124 -3.74 23.96 0.61
C TRP A 124 -3.97 23.60 -0.87
N GLN A 125 -3.85 22.31 -1.17
CA GLN A 125 -4.17 21.72 -2.47
C GLN A 125 -5.22 20.62 -2.29
N LEU A 126 -6.12 20.50 -3.25
CA LEU A 126 -7.05 19.38 -3.33
C LEU A 126 -6.46 18.37 -4.30
N LEU A 127 -6.19 17.17 -3.80
CA LEU A 127 -5.72 16.05 -4.60
C LEU A 127 -6.87 15.06 -4.80
N PRO A 128 -6.98 14.41 -5.97
CA PRO A 128 -7.82 13.23 -6.12
C PRO A 128 -7.47 12.16 -5.08
N ASP A 129 -8.47 11.50 -4.51
CA ASP A 129 -8.27 10.43 -3.53
C ASP A 129 -8.84 9.12 -4.08
N HIS A 130 -7.96 8.37 -4.74
CA HIS A 130 -8.23 7.03 -5.27
C HIS A 130 -7.60 5.93 -4.39
N ARG A 131 -7.19 6.26 -3.16
CA ARG A 131 -6.51 5.31 -2.28
C ARG A 131 -7.41 4.11 -2.00
N GLY A 132 -6.81 2.92 -2.04
CA GLY A 132 -7.51 1.63 -1.91
C GLY A 132 -8.14 1.13 -3.21
N GLU A 133 -8.23 1.93 -4.26
CA GLU A 133 -8.65 1.44 -5.58
C GLU A 133 -7.59 0.50 -6.16
N SER A 134 -8.07 -0.62 -6.73
CA SER A 134 -7.24 -1.61 -7.40
C SER A 134 -7.19 -1.34 -8.90
N TYR A 135 -6.01 -1.55 -9.50
CA TYR A 135 -5.84 -1.55 -10.94
C TYR A 135 -4.92 -2.69 -11.39
N TRP A 136 -5.07 -3.08 -12.65
CA TRP A 136 -4.24 -4.09 -13.29
C TRP A 136 -3.50 -3.49 -14.49
N LEU A 137 -2.25 -3.90 -14.68
CA LEU A 137 -1.49 -3.56 -15.89
C LEU A 137 -1.77 -4.58 -17.00
N ALA A 138 -1.38 -4.25 -18.23
CA ALA A 138 -1.59 -5.10 -19.41
C ALA A 138 -0.89 -6.48 -19.32
N ASP A 139 0.11 -6.63 -18.45
CA ASP A 139 0.77 -7.91 -18.17
C ASP A 139 0.00 -8.78 -17.15
N GLY A 140 -1.10 -8.27 -16.58
CA GLY A 140 -1.91 -8.94 -15.56
C GLY A 140 -1.46 -8.68 -14.12
N SER A 141 -0.41 -7.88 -13.88
CA SER A 141 0.03 -7.53 -12.53
C SER A 141 -1.01 -6.64 -11.82
N HIS A 142 -1.28 -6.94 -10.54
CA HIS A 142 -2.25 -6.25 -9.70
C HIS A 142 -1.55 -5.21 -8.81
N HIS A 143 -2.16 -4.04 -8.69
CA HIS A 143 -1.66 -2.91 -7.91
C HIS A 143 -2.81 -2.22 -7.16
N VAL A 144 -2.47 -1.49 -6.10
CA VAL A 144 -3.41 -0.71 -5.29
C VAL A 144 -2.83 0.68 -5.10
N ILE A 145 -3.66 1.70 -5.27
CA ILE A 145 -3.26 3.10 -5.04
C ILE A 145 -3.17 3.33 -3.54
N ASN A 146 -2.02 3.80 -3.06
CA ASN A 146 -1.78 4.00 -1.62
C ASN A 146 -1.58 5.48 -1.25
N GLU A 147 -1.15 6.29 -2.20
CA GLU A 147 -0.87 7.72 -2.00
C GLU A 147 -2.02 8.58 -2.49
N ALA A 148 -2.24 9.72 -1.81
CA ALA A 148 -3.22 10.70 -2.24
C ALA A 148 -2.70 11.48 -3.45
N GLY A 149 -3.54 11.72 -4.44
CA GLY A 149 -3.17 12.38 -5.69
C GLY A 149 -2.63 11.44 -6.76
N ASP A 150 -2.31 10.20 -6.41
CA ASP A 150 -1.98 9.18 -7.39
C ASP A 150 -3.24 8.78 -8.17
N MET A 151 -3.03 8.54 -9.46
CA MET A 151 -4.04 8.02 -10.37
C MET A 151 -3.55 6.70 -10.94
N PRO A 152 -4.46 5.77 -11.26
CA PRO A 152 -4.06 4.57 -11.97
C PRO A 152 -3.42 4.99 -13.31
N PRO A 153 -2.32 4.36 -13.74
CA PRO A 153 -1.67 4.71 -14.99
C PRO A 153 -2.63 4.64 -16.18
N GLU A 154 -2.39 5.48 -17.19
CA GLU A 154 -3.17 5.45 -18.42
C GLU A 154 -3.06 4.07 -19.08
N GLY A 155 -4.20 3.51 -19.51
CA GLY A 155 -4.29 2.17 -20.09
C GLY A 155 -4.28 1.02 -19.08
N SER A 156 -4.36 1.30 -17.78
CA SER A 156 -4.65 0.29 -16.75
C SER A 156 -6.10 -0.19 -16.83
N PHE A 157 -6.36 -1.35 -16.22
CA PHE A 157 -7.67 -1.99 -16.17
C PHE A 157 -8.23 -1.99 -14.74
N THR A 158 -9.55 -1.94 -14.59
CA THR A 158 -10.26 -2.04 -13.30
C THR A 158 -10.60 -3.47 -12.91
N GLU A 159 -10.31 -4.43 -13.78
CA GLU A 159 -10.45 -5.87 -13.57
C GLU A 159 -9.22 -6.57 -14.19
N PRO A 160 -8.90 -7.81 -13.77
CA PRO A 160 -7.80 -8.56 -14.36
C PRO A 160 -7.98 -8.68 -15.89
N PRO A 161 -7.00 -8.23 -16.70
CA PRO A 161 -7.12 -8.37 -18.15
C PRO A 161 -7.05 -9.85 -18.55
N PRO A 162 -7.57 -10.21 -19.73
CA PRO A 162 -7.42 -11.54 -20.27
C PRO A 162 -5.93 -11.93 -20.37
N PRO A 163 -5.56 -13.20 -20.10
CA PRO A 163 -4.18 -13.65 -20.20
C PRO A 163 -3.60 -13.35 -21.57
N THR A 164 -2.33 -12.94 -21.63
CA THR A 164 -1.64 -12.72 -22.91
C THR A 164 -1.41 -14.04 -23.66
N ILE A 165 -1.13 -13.96 -24.97
CA ILE A 165 -0.75 -15.16 -25.75
C ILE A 165 0.43 -15.90 -25.12
N ASP A 166 1.42 -15.16 -24.61
CA ASP A 166 2.61 -15.77 -24.01
C ASP A 166 2.31 -16.44 -22.66
N GLN A 167 1.41 -15.87 -21.85
CA GLN A 167 0.90 -16.52 -20.65
C GLN A 167 0.12 -17.81 -20.99
N LEU A 168 -0.70 -17.78 -22.04
CA LEU A 168 -1.40 -18.98 -22.52
C LEU A 168 -0.42 -20.06 -23.03
N ARG A 169 0.66 -19.67 -23.74
CA ARG A 169 1.71 -20.60 -24.18
C ARG A 169 2.47 -21.22 -22.99
N LEU A 170 2.79 -20.41 -21.98
CA LEU A 170 3.42 -20.90 -20.74
C LEU A 170 2.52 -21.93 -20.06
N SER A 171 1.25 -21.59 -19.85
CA SER A 171 0.26 -22.50 -19.26
C SER A 171 0.11 -23.80 -20.06
N ALA A 172 0.08 -23.72 -21.40
CA ALA A 172 0.04 -24.90 -22.26
C ALA A 172 1.31 -25.76 -22.13
N ARG A 173 2.50 -25.16 -22.08
CA ARG A 173 3.77 -25.89 -21.86
C ARG A 173 3.82 -26.58 -20.50
N ASP A 174 3.28 -25.95 -19.46
CA ASP A 174 3.18 -26.54 -18.13
C ASP A 174 2.22 -27.74 -18.12
N SER A 175 1.06 -27.59 -18.77
CA SER A 175 0.12 -28.72 -18.94
C SER A 175 0.75 -29.90 -19.69
N ILE A 176 1.59 -29.64 -20.69
CA ILE A 176 2.34 -30.69 -21.42
C ILE A 176 3.34 -31.40 -20.50
N ASN A 177 4.01 -30.67 -19.61
CA ASN A 177 4.93 -31.28 -18.65
C ASN A 177 4.17 -32.16 -17.64
N ILE A 178 3.03 -31.68 -17.13
CA ILE A 178 2.16 -32.46 -16.25
C ILE A 178 1.68 -33.74 -16.96
N TRP A 179 1.17 -33.61 -18.18
CA TRP A 179 0.76 -34.76 -18.99
C TRP A 179 1.89 -35.76 -19.20
N ARG A 180 3.11 -35.29 -19.51
CA ARG A 180 4.28 -36.18 -19.64
C ARG A 180 4.52 -36.93 -18.34
N ASP A 181 4.55 -36.23 -17.22
CA ASP A 181 4.84 -36.83 -15.91
C ASP A 181 3.77 -37.86 -15.52
N GLU A 182 2.49 -37.60 -15.85
CA GLU A 182 1.40 -38.56 -15.71
C GLU A 182 1.60 -39.77 -16.60
N GLN A 183 1.92 -39.55 -17.89
CA GLN A 183 2.18 -40.63 -18.83
C GLN A 183 3.38 -41.48 -18.40
N GLU A 184 4.47 -40.91 -17.90
CA GLU A 184 5.67 -41.65 -17.45
C GLU A 184 5.41 -42.49 -16.20
N ARG A 185 4.43 -42.10 -15.37
CA ARG A 185 4.01 -42.87 -14.18
C ARG A 185 3.07 -44.02 -14.46
N CYS A 186 2.46 -44.09 -15.65
CA CYS A 186 1.56 -45.19 -15.99
C CYS A 186 2.31 -46.53 -16.06
N ARG A 187 1.62 -47.61 -15.71
CA ARG A 187 2.09 -48.98 -15.94
C ARG A 187 2.04 -49.31 -17.43
N LEU A 188 2.85 -50.26 -17.87
CA LEU A 188 2.87 -50.69 -19.27
C LEU A 188 2.02 -51.94 -19.45
N GLU A 189 1.08 -51.92 -20.39
CA GLU A 189 0.44 -53.13 -20.92
C GLU A 189 1.32 -53.73 -22.03
N HIS A 190 1.79 -54.96 -21.84
CA HIS A 190 2.59 -55.67 -22.82
C HIS A 190 2.44 -57.19 -22.67
N ALA A 191 2.33 -57.90 -23.80
CA ALA A 191 2.14 -59.36 -23.84
C ALA A 191 0.95 -59.87 -22.99
N GLY A 192 -0.12 -59.08 -22.90
CA GLY A 192 -1.32 -59.44 -22.14
C GLY A 192 -1.21 -59.27 -20.63
N GLN A 193 -0.12 -58.66 -20.15
CA GLN A 193 0.12 -58.36 -18.73
C GLN A 193 0.37 -56.87 -18.50
N VAL A 194 0.19 -56.43 -17.26
CA VAL A 194 0.50 -55.07 -16.81
C VAL A 194 1.79 -55.11 -16.01
N TRP A 195 2.76 -54.28 -16.38
CA TRP A 195 4.09 -54.25 -15.79
C TRP A 195 4.36 -52.94 -15.07
N ASP A 196 4.96 -53.03 -13.88
CA ASP A 196 5.49 -51.86 -13.19
C ASP A 196 6.73 -51.34 -13.94
N THR A 197 6.77 -50.03 -14.15
CA THR A 197 7.88 -49.32 -14.80
C THR A 197 8.49 -48.26 -13.88
N ASP A 198 8.35 -48.44 -12.57
CA ASP A 198 8.96 -47.57 -11.57
C ASP A 198 10.49 -47.81 -11.46
N GLU A 199 11.16 -46.95 -10.70
CA GLU A 199 12.62 -46.99 -10.53
C GLU A 199 13.14 -48.35 -10.03
N ALA A 200 12.40 -49.01 -9.12
CA ALA A 200 12.79 -50.29 -8.57
C ALA A 200 12.61 -51.43 -9.60
N ALA A 201 11.51 -51.43 -10.36
CA ALA A 201 11.28 -52.36 -11.45
C ALA A 201 12.33 -52.19 -12.56
N MET A 202 12.65 -50.95 -12.93
CA MET A 202 13.69 -50.65 -13.92
C MET A 202 15.08 -51.08 -13.45
N THR A 203 15.43 -50.86 -12.18
CA THR A 203 16.72 -51.30 -11.62
C THR A 203 16.86 -52.83 -11.67
N ARG A 204 15.80 -53.57 -11.35
CA ARG A 204 15.81 -55.04 -11.47
C ARG A 204 15.91 -55.47 -12.93
N LEU A 205 15.19 -54.81 -13.83
CA LEU A 205 15.16 -55.12 -15.26
C LEU A 205 16.56 -54.90 -15.87
N ASP A 206 17.19 -53.77 -15.56
CA ASP A 206 18.56 -53.46 -15.96
C ASP A 206 19.56 -54.51 -15.44
N THR A 207 19.40 -54.99 -14.20
CA THR A 207 20.26 -56.04 -13.64
C THR A 207 20.15 -57.35 -14.44
N VAL A 208 18.93 -57.77 -14.78
CA VAL A 208 18.69 -58.95 -15.63
C VAL A 208 19.33 -58.76 -17.00
N LEU A 209 19.08 -57.63 -17.66
CA LEU A 209 19.61 -57.29 -18.98
C LEU A 209 21.14 -57.25 -19.02
N LEU A 210 21.77 -56.60 -18.03
CA LEU A 210 23.23 -56.51 -17.92
C LEU A 210 23.88 -57.87 -17.62
N SER A 211 23.20 -58.73 -16.86
CA SER A 211 23.70 -60.09 -16.58
C SER A 211 23.58 -61.05 -17.76
N GLY A 212 22.78 -60.70 -18.77
CA GLY A 212 22.55 -61.51 -19.96
C GLY A 212 21.70 -62.77 -19.74
N ARG A 213 21.01 -62.89 -18.59
CA ARG A 213 20.14 -64.04 -18.27
C ARG A 213 19.06 -63.69 -17.25
N ASN A 214 17.93 -64.40 -17.29
CA ASN A 214 16.91 -64.38 -16.22
C ASN A 214 16.98 -65.69 -15.40
N PRO A 215 17.70 -65.76 -14.25
CA PRO A 215 17.90 -67.00 -13.52
C PRO A 215 16.65 -67.62 -12.91
N LEU A 216 15.60 -66.83 -12.67
CA LEU A 216 14.35 -67.31 -12.07
C LEU A 216 13.33 -67.74 -13.12
N GLU A 217 13.56 -67.42 -14.39
CA GLU A 217 12.63 -67.65 -15.51
C GLU A 217 11.21 -67.11 -15.26
N ILE A 218 11.08 -66.12 -14.38
CA ILE A 218 9.84 -65.43 -14.03
C ILE A 218 10.08 -63.93 -13.95
N TRP A 219 9.00 -63.16 -14.08
CA TRP A 219 8.94 -61.74 -13.74
C TRP A 219 7.62 -61.44 -13.05
N THR A 220 7.65 -60.57 -12.05
CA THR A 220 6.45 -60.23 -11.28
C THR A 220 5.71 -59.08 -11.97
N SER A 221 4.45 -59.31 -12.36
CA SER A 221 3.56 -58.29 -12.91
C SER A 221 3.08 -57.33 -11.83
N ALA A 222 2.42 -56.25 -12.28
CA ALA A 222 2.04 -55.13 -11.43
C ALA A 222 0.93 -55.42 -10.40
N ASP A 223 0.29 -56.59 -10.53
CA ASP A 223 -0.67 -57.18 -9.60
C ASP A 223 -0.01 -58.16 -8.60
N ASN A 224 1.33 -58.26 -8.61
CA ASN A 224 2.14 -59.20 -7.83
C ASN A 224 1.97 -60.68 -8.24
N THR A 225 1.65 -60.95 -9.51
CA THR A 225 1.66 -62.31 -10.07
C THR A 225 3.00 -62.64 -10.71
N ASP A 226 3.58 -63.79 -10.39
CA ASP A 226 4.80 -64.26 -11.07
C ASP A 226 4.44 -64.89 -12.42
N VAL A 227 4.91 -64.26 -13.50
CA VAL A 227 4.68 -64.68 -14.88
C VAL A 227 5.95 -65.32 -15.43
N PRO A 228 5.89 -66.53 -16.01
CA PRO A 228 7.04 -67.13 -16.67
C PRO A 228 7.57 -66.25 -17.80
N MET A 229 8.85 -65.88 -17.73
CA MET A 229 9.52 -65.01 -18.71
C MET A 229 10.97 -65.47 -18.95
N SER A 230 11.26 -65.80 -20.21
CA SER A 230 12.63 -66.05 -20.67
C SER A 230 13.45 -64.76 -20.72
N PHE A 231 14.77 -64.88 -20.89
CA PHE A 231 15.60 -63.69 -21.13
C PHE A 231 15.19 -62.91 -22.38
N GLY A 232 14.73 -63.60 -23.44
CA GLY A 232 14.21 -62.94 -24.65
C GLY A 232 12.96 -62.10 -24.36
N ASP A 233 12.02 -62.64 -23.58
CA ASP A 233 10.81 -61.91 -23.19
C ASP A 233 11.15 -60.66 -22.36
N MET A 234 12.21 -60.72 -21.54
CA MET A 234 12.71 -59.55 -20.79
C MET A 234 13.28 -58.47 -21.72
N GLN A 235 13.95 -58.86 -22.81
CA GLN A 235 14.43 -57.92 -23.82
C GLN A 235 13.26 -57.26 -24.57
N ASP A 236 12.21 -58.03 -24.90
CA ASP A 236 11.01 -57.53 -25.58
C ASP A 236 10.21 -56.58 -24.69
N LEU A 237 10.05 -56.92 -23.40
CA LEU A 237 9.44 -56.02 -22.41
C LEU A 237 10.22 -54.71 -22.29
N PHE A 238 11.55 -54.78 -22.18
CA PHE A 238 12.39 -53.58 -22.11
C PHE A 238 12.29 -52.74 -23.39
N ALA A 239 12.31 -53.37 -24.57
CA ALA A 239 12.13 -52.68 -25.84
C ALA A 239 10.79 -51.93 -25.90
N ALA A 240 9.70 -52.55 -25.43
CA ALA A 240 8.38 -51.91 -25.36
C ALA A 240 8.35 -50.72 -24.39
N ILE A 241 9.04 -50.81 -23.23
CA ILE A 241 9.18 -49.69 -22.29
C ILE A 241 9.94 -48.53 -22.96
N VAL A 242 11.07 -48.82 -23.61
CA VAL A 242 11.90 -47.81 -24.31
C VAL A 242 11.13 -47.14 -25.45
N GLU A 243 10.37 -47.90 -26.22
CA GLU A 243 9.54 -47.39 -27.31
C GLU A 243 8.45 -46.45 -26.79
N ARG A 244 7.72 -46.86 -25.75
CA ARG A 244 6.71 -46.01 -25.10
C ARG A 244 7.32 -44.70 -24.58
N ASN A 245 8.42 -44.77 -23.82
CA ASN A 245 9.07 -43.58 -23.27
C ASN A 245 9.56 -42.64 -24.37
N SER A 246 10.14 -43.20 -25.44
CA SER A 246 10.54 -42.44 -26.61
C SER A 246 9.35 -41.75 -27.28
N GLY A 247 8.22 -42.45 -27.39
CA GLY A 247 6.94 -41.93 -27.90
C GLY A 247 6.42 -40.76 -27.06
N ILE A 248 6.43 -40.87 -25.73
CA ILE A 248 5.99 -39.82 -24.81
C ILE A 248 6.84 -38.55 -25.03
N HIS A 249 8.16 -38.68 -25.07
CA HIS A 249 9.05 -37.54 -25.32
C HIS A 249 8.90 -36.97 -26.74
N ALA A 250 8.70 -37.81 -27.75
CA ALA A 250 8.45 -37.36 -29.12
C ALA A 250 7.17 -36.52 -29.18
N ARG A 251 6.09 -37.00 -28.55
CA ARG A 251 4.81 -36.30 -28.46
C ARG A 251 4.91 -35.00 -27.67
N GLN A 252 5.61 -34.99 -26.54
CA GLN A 252 5.87 -33.78 -25.76
C GLN A 252 6.55 -32.69 -26.61
N ARG A 253 7.60 -33.06 -27.35
CA ARG A 253 8.32 -32.13 -28.25
C ARG A 253 7.45 -31.63 -29.38
N GLU A 254 6.61 -32.50 -29.94
CA GLU A 254 5.64 -32.14 -30.96
C GLU A 254 4.64 -31.10 -30.44
N MET A 255 3.97 -31.36 -29.31
CA MET A 255 2.99 -30.46 -28.72
C MET A 255 3.61 -29.10 -28.36
N LYS A 256 4.83 -29.08 -27.80
CA LYS A 256 5.55 -27.82 -27.54
C LYS A 256 5.77 -27.00 -28.81
N ARG A 257 6.09 -27.63 -29.95
CA ARG A 257 6.21 -26.94 -31.25
C ARG A 257 4.87 -26.50 -31.83
N GLN A 258 3.77 -27.18 -31.51
CA GLN A 258 2.42 -26.78 -31.92
C GLN A 258 1.97 -25.53 -31.16
N VAL A 259 2.18 -25.51 -29.83
CA VAL A 259 1.84 -24.39 -28.94
C VAL A 259 2.47 -23.07 -29.40
N GLU A 260 3.71 -23.08 -29.92
CA GLU A 260 4.33 -21.85 -30.46
C GLU A 260 3.55 -21.22 -31.62
N ARG A 261 2.83 -22.05 -32.39
CA ARG A 261 2.12 -21.64 -33.61
C ARG A 261 0.63 -21.45 -33.42
N MET A 262 0.10 -21.78 -32.24
CA MET A 262 -1.33 -21.67 -31.95
C MET A 262 -1.76 -20.21 -31.76
N ASP A 263 -2.97 -19.91 -32.20
CA ASP A 263 -3.66 -18.67 -31.87
C ASP A 263 -4.28 -18.73 -30.45
N ARG A 264 -4.89 -17.62 -30.01
CA ARG A 264 -5.54 -17.52 -28.69
C ARG A 264 -6.57 -18.63 -28.46
N ALA A 265 -7.51 -18.79 -29.39
CA ALA A 265 -8.63 -19.71 -29.22
C ALA A 265 -8.13 -21.16 -29.15
N GLN A 266 -7.13 -21.48 -29.96
CA GLN A 266 -6.46 -22.78 -29.93
C GLN A 266 -5.73 -23.03 -28.61
N LEU A 267 -5.01 -22.04 -28.07
CA LEU A 267 -4.32 -22.16 -26.78
C LEU A 267 -5.29 -22.33 -25.62
N GLU A 268 -6.40 -21.59 -25.60
CA GLU A 268 -7.44 -21.69 -24.56
C GLU A 268 -8.11 -23.08 -24.57
N ALA A 269 -8.33 -23.63 -25.77
CA ALA A 269 -8.89 -24.97 -25.96
C ALA A 269 -7.84 -26.11 -25.84
N PHE A 270 -6.54 -25.80 -25.81
CA PHE A 270 -5.49 -26.81 -25.88
C PHE A 270 -5.53 -27.75 -24.67
N ARG A 271 -5.55 -29.04 -24.94
CA ARG A 271 -5.36 -30.09 -23.93
C ARG A 271 -4.31 -31.07 -24.45
N PRO A 272 -3.27 -31.38 -23.67
CA PRO A 272 -2.26 -32.35 -24.07
C PRO A 272 -2.88 -33.75 -24.11
N ASP A 273 -2.70 -34.44 -25.23
CA ASP A 273 -3.21 -35.79 -25.44
C ASP A 273 -2.42 -36.49 -26.56
N TRP A 274 -2.58 -37.80 -26.70
CA TRP A 274 -2.10 -38.57 -27.84
C TRP A 274 -2.83 -38.14 -29.13
N PRO A 275 -2.17 -38.22 -30.30
CA PRO A 275 -2.85 -37.96 -31.56
C PRO A 275 -3.93 -39.03 -31.78
N ALA A 276 -5.02 -38.64 -32.44
CA ALA A 276 -6.04 -39.59 -32.85
C ALA A 276 -5.39 -40.72 -33.68
N PRO A 277 -5.79 -41.99 -33.49
CA PRO A 277 -5.27 -43.09 -34.29
C PRO A 277 -5.52 -42.80 -35.76
N ALA A 278 -4.50 -43.01 -36.60
CA ALA A 278 -4.63 -42.84 -38.03
C ALA A 278 -5.77 -43.73 -38.53
N ARG A 279 -6.73 -43.16 -39.25
CA ARG A 279 -7.77 -43.94 -39.94
C ARG A 279 -7.06 -44.87 -40.93
N ALA A 280 -7.18 -46.18 -40.71
CA ALA A 280 -6.72 -47.23 -41.60
C ALA A 280 -7.50 -47.23 -42.92
#